data_AF-A0A382XUV9-F1
#
_entry.id   AF-A0A382XUV9-F1
#
_cell.length_a   1.000
_cell.length_b   1.000
_cell.length_c   1.000
_cell.angle_alpha   90.00
_cell.angle_beta   90.00
_cell.angle_gamma   90.00
#
_symmetry.space_group_name_H-M   'P 1'
#
loop_
_entity.id
_entity.type
_entity.pdbx_description
1 polymer ?
#
loop_
_entity_poly.entity_id
_entity_poly.type
_entity_poly.pdbx_seq_one_letter_code
_entity_poly.pdbx_strand_id
1 'polypeptide(L)'
;MKSLSEIETVSKRASRAAGYSWGICEEVGKNIRLLEMFGLPGIKNLNDYFDKKKKQKFENLKLINAENKSTKFQYCPIISGTSLLDQIKSLNNLNEIKFEGIAYPLLFLPFVSRASEIIGKRLLLKLDSNEFLLNFNNNIFSNFINNEII
;
A
#
# COMPACT_ATOMS: atom_id res chain seq x y z
N MET A 1 12.14 10.40 -18.24
CA MET A 1 10.86 9.70 -18.00
C MET A 1 11.16 8.22 -17.88
N LYS A 2 10.73 7.54 -16.81
CA LYS A 2 10.87 6.07 -16.68
C LYS A 2 9.56 5.44 -17.13
N SER A 3 9.60 4.37 -17.92
CA SER A 3 8.37 3.67 -18.31
C SER A 3 7.75 2.91 -17.15
N LEU A 4 6.43 2.71 -17.18
CA LEU A 4 5.71 1.97 -16.15
C LEU A 4 6.20 0.51 -16.01
N SER A 5 6.61 -0.11 -17.11
CA SER A 5 7.18 -1.46 -17.13
C SER A 5 8.56 -1.53 -16.48
N GLU A 6 9.41 -0.51 -16.67
CA GLU A 6 10.68 -0.40 -15.96
C GLU A 6 10.46 -0.20 -14.46
N ILE A 7 9.52 0.65 -14.07
CA ILE A 7 9.17 0.90 -12.66
C ILE A 7 8.76 -0.42 -11.98
N GLU A 8 7.87 -1.18 -12.61
CA GLU A 8 7.42 -2.47 -12.11
C GLU A 8 8.59 -3.46 -11.96
N THR A 9 9.41 -3.60 -13.00
CA THR A 9 10.53 -4.55 -13.02
C THR A 9 11.60 -4.20 -11.98
N VAL A 10 11.97 -2.93 -11.87
CA VAL A 10 12.98 -2.47 -10.91
C VAL A 10 12.47 -2.59 -9.48
N SER A 11 11.21 -2.21 -9.22
CA SER A 11 10.60 -2.32 -7.89
C SER A 11 10.52 -3.78 -7.42
N LYS A 12 10.18 -4.70 -8.33
CA LYS A 12 10.21 -6.15 -8.06
C LYS A 12 11.61 -6.64 -7.69
N ARG A 13 12.63 -6.27 -8.47
CA ARG A 13 14.04 -6.67 -8.20
C ARG A 13 14.56 -6.07 -6.90
N ALA A 14 14.27 -4.81 -6.62
CA ALA A 14 14.63 -4.14 -5.38
C ALA A 14 13.99 -4.83 -4.16
N SER A 15 12.71 -5.20 -4.28
CA SER A 15 12.01 -5.98 -3.25
C SER A 15 12.67 -7.34 -2.99
N ARG A 16 13.13 -8.01 -4.05
CA ARG A 16 13.85 -9.27 -3.92
C ARG A 16 15.17 -9.09 -3.16
N ALA A 17 15.93 -8.04 -3.50
CA ALA A 17 17.15 -7.68 -2.79
C ALA A 17 16.88 -7.28 -1.32
N ALA A 18 15.71 -6.72 -1.01
CA ALA A 18 15.28 -6.40 0.35
C ALA A 18 14.82 -7.62 1.17
N GLY A 19 14.84 -8.83 0.59
CA GLY A 19 14.59 -10.10 1.27
C GLY A 19 13.15 -10.64 1.17
N TYR A 20 12.31 -10.07 0.30
CA TYR A 20 10.94 -10.58 0.10
C TYR A 20 10.90 -11.83 -0.79
N SER A 21 9.84 -12.64 -0.67
CA SER A 21 9.58 -13.77 -1.56
C SER A 21 9.15 -13.29 -2.95
N TRP A 22 9.29 -14.13 -3.97
CA TRP A 22 8.93 -13.76 -5.35
C TRP A 22 7.47 -13.29 -5.49
N GLY A 23 6.53 -13.96 -4.81
CA GLY A 23 5.12 -13.56 -4.81
C GLY A 23 4.91 -12.15 -4.25
N ILE A 24 5.53 -11.83 -3.11
CA ILE A 24 5.46 -10.48 -2.54
C ILE A 24 6.13 -9.46 -3.46
N CYS A 25 7.26 -9.81 -4.10
CA CYS A 25 7.95 -8.91 -5.02
C CYS A 25 7.08 -8.54 -6.23
N GLU A 26 6.29 -9.48 -6.74
CA GLU A 26 5.33 -9.24 -7.82
C GLU A 26 4.28 -8.21 -7.41
N GLU A 27 3.71 -8.39 -6.21
CA GLU A 27 2.73 -7.46 -5.67
C GLU A 27 3.32 -6.07 -5.45
N VAL A 28 4.57 -5.96 -4.97
CA VAL A 28 5.23 -4.65 -4.86
C VAL A 28 5.38 -3.98 -6.22
N GLY A 29 5.86 -4.71 -7.24
CA GLY A 29 6.03 -4.16 -8.59
C GLY A 29 4.74 -3.53 -9.15
N LYS A 30 3.64 -4.29 -9.10
CA LYS A 30 2.32 -3.83 -9.56
C LYS A 30 1.83 -2.60 -8.78
N ASN A 31 2.01 -2.60 -7.48
CA ASN A 31 1.54 -1.53 -6.61
C ASN A 31 2.37 -0.23 -6.73
N ILE A 32 3.69 -0.31 -6.94
CA ILE A 32 4.51 0.89 -7.19
C ILE A 32 4.20 1.47 -8.55
N ARG A 33 4.06 0.63 -9.58
CA ARG A 33 3.62 1.07 -10.90
C ARG A 33 2.29 1.82 -10.79
N LEU A 34 1.34 1.28 -10.03
CA LEU A 34 0.03 1.89 -9.83
C LEU A 34 0.11 3.26 -9.12
N LEU A 35 0.93 3.41 -8.08
CA LEU A 35 1.16 4.70 -7.43
C LEU A 35 1.70 5.75 -8.40
N GLU A 36 2.72 5.39 -9.17
CA GLU A 36 3.33 6.28 -10.15
C GLU A 36 2.35 6.63 -11.29
N MET A 37 1.48 5.69 -11.68
CA MET A 37 0.37 5.96 -12.60
C MET A 37 -0.62 7.00 -12.06
N PHE A 38 -0.85 7.02 -10.75
CA PHE A 38 -1.68 8.02 -10.08
C PHE A 38 -0.95 9.33 -9.78
N GLY A 39 0.30 9.49 -10.24
CA GLY A 39 1.10 10.68 -9.97
C GLY A 39 1.59 10.79 -8.53
N LEU A 40 1.54 9.70 -7.76
CA LEU A 40 2.01 9.65 -6.37
C LEU A 40 3.44 9.11 -6.33
N PRO A 41 4.32 9.62 -5.44
CA PRO A 41 5.75 9.32 -5.43
C PRO A 41 6.08 7.92 -4.84
N GLY A 42 5.64 6.87 -5.53
CA GLY A 42 5.78 5.47 -5.10
C GLY A 42 7.23 4.99 -5.05
N ILE A 43 8.06 5.32 -6.04
CA ILE A 43 9.47 4.93 -6.11
C ILE A 43 10.26 5.53 -4.95
N LYS A 44 10.04 6.82 -4.68
CA LYS A 44 10.70 7.55 -3.57
C LYS A 44 10.35 6.89 -2.24
N ASN A 45 9.06 6.67 -1.99
CA ASN A 45 8.59 6.01 -0.77
C ASN A 45 9.12 4.58 -0.63
N LEU A 46 9.19 3.81 -1.72
CA LEU A 46 9.72 2.43 -1.67
C LEU A 46 11.20 2.41 -1.32
N ASN A 47 11.99 3.31 -1.93
CA ASN A 47 13.42 3.40 -1.66
C ASN A 47 13.69 3.79 -0.19
N ASP A 48 13.02 4.83 0.29
CA ASP A 48 13.13 5.30 1.68
C ASP A 48 12.71 4.21 2.67
N TYR A 49 11.62 3.48 2.35
CA TYR A 49 11.17 2.36 3.16
C TYR A 49 12.22 1.25 3.25
N PHE A 50 12.87 0.87 2.14
CA PHE A 50 13.93 -0.15 2.17
C PHE A 50 15.16 0.28 2.97
N ASP A 51 15.54 1.55 2.90
CA ASP A 51 16.63 2.06 3.73
C ASP A 51 16.27 2.09 5.21
N LYS A 52 15.03 2.44 5.55
CA LYS A 52 14.53 2.36 6.94
C LYS A 52 14.43 0.92 7.43
N LYS A 53 14.01 -0.02 6.60
CA LYS A 53 13.94 -1.47 6.90
C LYS A 53 15.29 -2.09 7.24
N LYS A 54 16.40 -1.54 6.75
CA LYS A 54 17.75 -1.99 7.16
C LYS A 54 18.07 -1.62 8.62
N LYS A 55 17.47 -0.53 9.14
CA LYS A 55 17.77 0.04 10.47
C LYS A 55 16.72 -0.32 11.52
N GLN A 56 15.48 -0.52 11.11
CA GLN A 56 14.33 -0.75 11.99
C GLN A 56 13.56 -2.01 11.59
N LYS A 57 12.98 -2.69 12.60
CA LYS A 57 12.07 -3.82 12.41
C LYS A 57 10.63 -3.34 12.24
N PHE A 58 9.86 -4.08 11.44
CA PHE A 58 8.43 -3.86 11.24
C PHE A 58 7.65 -5.12 11.64
N GLU A 59 6.43 -4.92 12.14
CA GLU A 59 5.51 -6.02 12.46
C GLU A 59 4.77 -6.49 11.20
N ASN A 60 4.51 -7.79 11.12
CA ASN A 60 3.71 -8.37 10.05
C ASN A 60 2.27 -8.57 10.55
N LEU A 61 1.31 -7.90 9.92
CA LEU A 61 -0.10 -8.10 10.19
C LEU A 61 -0.65 -9.19 9.25
N LYS A 62 -0.82 -10.41 9.77
CA LYS A 62 -1.32 -11.56 8.98
C LYS A 62 -2.84 -11.66 8.97
N LEU A 63 -3.48 -11.43 10.10
CA LEU A 63 -4.94 -11.46 10.25
C LEU A 63 -5.43 -10.04 10.47
N ILE A 64 -6.47 -9.65 9.75
CA ILE A 64 -7.04 -8.31 9.81
C ILE A 64 -8.39 -8.41 10.51
N ASN A 65 -8.57 -7.62 11.57
CA ASN A 65 -9.81 -7.45 12.31
C ASN A 65 -10.41 -6.06 12.04
N ALA A 66 -11.55 -5.73 12.65
CA ALA A 66 -12.11 -4.37 12.57
C ALA A 66 -11.15 -3.30 13.14
N GLU A 67 -10.39 -3.63 14.18
CA GLU A 67 -9.38 -2.76 14.77
C GLU A 67 -8.03 -3.48 14.82
N ASN A 68 -7.00 -2.87 14.23
CA ASN A 68 -5.66 -3.44 14.13
C ASN A 68 -4.65 -2.46 14.69
N LYS A 69 -4.15 -2.73 15.89
CA LYS A 69 -3.22 -1.86 16.60
C LYS A 69 -1.84 -2.50 16.72
N SER A 70 -0.83 -1.82 16.18
CA SER A 70 0.57 -2.22 16.35
C SER A 70 0.96 -2.21 17.83
N THR A 71 1.76 -3.21 18.24
CA THR A 71 2.08 -3.39 19.67
C THR A 71 3.46 -2.85 20.03
N LYS A 72 4.47 -3.10 19.20
CA LYS A 72 5.87 -2.78 19.48
C LYS A 72 6.54 -2.02 18.33
N PHE A 73 6.24 -2.38 17.09
CA PHE A 73 6.74 -1.73 15.89
C PHE A 73 5.60 -1.46 14.92
N GLN A 74 5.77 -0.44 14.09
CA GLN A 74 4.84 -0.14 13.00
C GLN A 74 4.67 -1.36 12.08
N TYR A 75 3.47 -1.52 11.52
CA TYR A 75 3.19 -2.56 10.56
C TYR A 75 3.92 -2.32 9.24
N CYS A 76 4.42 -3.42 8.67
CA CYS A 76 4.97 -3.47 7.32
C CYS A 76 3.85 -3.18 6.31
N PRO A 77 3.93 -2.10 5.49
CA PRO A 77 2.87 -1.73 4.56
C PRO A 77 2.66 -2.81 3.50
N ILE A 78 3.76 -3.42 3.02
CA ILE A 78 3.72 -4.43 1.96
C ILE A 78 3.01 -5.69 2.45
N ILE A 79 3.41 -6.22 3.61
CA ILE A 79 2.83 -7.47 4.14
C ILE A 79 1.38 -7.24 4.56
N SER A 80 1.09 -6.13 5.23
CA SER A 80 -0.29 -5.79 5.62
C SER A 80 -1.17 -5.60 4.39
N GLY A 81 -0.65 -4.96 3.33
CA GLY A 81 -1.35 -4.78 2.06
C GLY A 81 -1.64 -6.10 1.35
N THR A 82 -0.68 -7.03 1.33
CA THR A 82 -0.91 -8.38 0.78
C THR A 82 -1.94 -9.15 1.60
N SER A 83 -1.85 -9.12 2.92
CA SER A 83 -2.82 -9.77 3.80
C SER A 83 -4.23 -9.17 3.69
N LEU A 84 -4.34 -7.87 3.38
CA LEU A 84 -5.60 -7.23 3.05
C LEU A 84 -6.21 -7.82 1.78
N LEU A 85 -5.45 -7.90 0.69
CA LEU A 85 -5.92 -8.46 -0.57
C LEU A 85 -6.36 -9.92 -0.43
N ASP A 86 -5.60 -10.73 0.32
CA ASP A 86 -5.90 -12.14 0.56
C ASP A 86 -7.23 -12.35 1.29
N GLN A 87 -7.58 -11.43 2.21
CA GLN A 87 -8.76 -11.55 3.08
C GLN A 87 -9.92 -10.65 2.69
N ILE A 88 -9.77 -9.82 1.64
CA ILE A 88 -10.71 -8.72 1.37
C ILE A 88 -12.16 -9.17 1.19
N LYS A 89 -12.38 -10.35 0.60
CA LYS A 89 -13.72 -10.92 0.42
C LYS A 89 -14.40 -11.26 1.75
N SER A 90 -13.66 -11.78 2.72
CA SER A 90 -14.15 -12.06 4.07
C SER A 90 -14.34 -10.78 4.88
N LEU A 91 -13.48 -9.80 4.65
CA LEU A 91 -13.52 -8.48 5.31
C LEU A 91 -14.66 -7.59 4.81
N ASN A 92 -15.24 -7.88 3.63
CA ASN A 92 -16.36 -7.13 3.05
C ASN A 92 -17.63 -7.08 3.92
N ASN A 93 -17.72 -7.96 4.93
CA ASN A 93 -18.81 -7.97 5.91
C ASN A 93 -18.64 -6.86 6.97
N LEU A 94 -17.44 -6.30 7.11
CA LEU A 94 -17.15 -5.20 8.00
C LEU A 94 -17.37 -3.88 7.27
N ASN A 95 -18.05 -2.94 7.92
CA ASN A 95 -18.28 -1.60 7.34
C ASN A 95 -17.04 -0.71 7.42
N GLU A 96 -16.22 -0.89 8.46
CA GLU A 96 -15.04 -0.08 8.73
C GLU A 96 -13.91 -0.97 9.26
N ILE A 97 -12.67 -0.66 8.84
CA ILE A 97 -11.45 -1.32 9.30
C ILE A 97 -10.45 -0.23 9.67
N LYS A 98 -9.97 -0.25 10.91
CA LYS A 98 -9.01 0.71 11.45
C LYS A 98 -7.64 0.07 11.57
N PHE A 99 -6.62 0.80 11.13
CA PHE A 99 -5.22 0.42 11.27
C PHE A 99 -4.46 1.51 12.01
N GLU A 100 -3.89 1.17 13.17
CA GLU A 100 -3.03 2.06 13.95
C GLU A 100 -1.56 1.65 13.81
N GLY A 101 -0.79 2.52 13.15
CA GLY A 101 0.66 2.37 13.01
C GLY A 101 1.14 1.63 11.78
N ILE A 102 0.51 1.82 10.60
CA ILE A 102 1.10 1.40 9.32
C ILE A 102 2.29 2.29 8.98
N ALA A 103 3.46 1.70 8.73
CA ALA A 103 4.61 2.44 8.23
C ALA A 103 4.42 2.77 6.74
N TYR A 104 4.84 3.97 6.30
CA TYR A 104 4.71 4.46 4.92
C TYR A 104 3.30 4.19 4.32
N PRO A 105 2.24 4.84 4.82
CA PRO A 105 0.86 4.60 4.39
C PRO A 105 0.63 4.72 2.88
N LEU A 106 1.44 5.53 2.18
CA LEU A 106 1.36 5.65 0.72
C LEU A 106 1.68 4.32 0.01
N LEU A 107 2.56 3.48 0.56
CA LEU A 107 2.85 2.14 0.02
C LEU A 107 1.70 1.15 0.27
N PHE A 108 0.81 1.44 1.22
CA PHE A 108 -0.37 0.64 1.52
C PHE A 108 -1.57 1.03 0.64
N LEU A 109 -1.72 2.32 0.30
CA LEU A 109 -2.76 2.86 -0.58
C LEU A 109 -3.07 2.03 -1.85
N PRO A 110 -2.08 1.62 -2.68
CA PRO A 110 -2.37 0.90 -3.92
C PRO A 110 -2.96 -0.50 -3.67
N PHE A 111 -2.66 -1.13 -2.53
CA PHE A 111 -3.31 -2.38 -2.13
C PHE A 111 -4.79 -2.15 -1.86
N VAL A 112 -5.15 -1.07 -1.14
CA VAL A 112 -6.55 -0.71 -0.90
C VAL A 112 -7.27 -0.39 -2.21
N SER A 113 -6.59 0.31 -3.13
CA SER A 113 -7.12 0.62 -4.47
C SER A 113 -7.50 -0.64 -5.22
N ARG A 114 -6.60 -1.63 -5.25
CA ARG A 114 -6.88 -2.94 -5.86
C ARG A 114 -7.96 -3.73 -5.11
N ALA A 115 -8.02 -3.61 -3.79
CA ALA A 115 -9.10 -4.23 -3.00
C ALA A 115 -10.48 -3.73 -3.44
N SER A 116 -10.62 -2.44 -3.79
CA SER A 116 -11.88 -1.86 -4.29
C SER A 116 -12.37 -2.54 -5.59
N GLU A 117 -11.44 -2.94 -6.46
CA GLU A 117 -11.73 -3.70 -7.68
C GLU A 117 -12.20 -5.12 -7.34
N ILE A 118 -11.49 -5.82 -6.45
CA ILE A 118 -11.80 -7.21 -6.07
C ILE A 118 -13.19 -7.35 -5.42
N ILE A 119 -13.57 -6.41 -4.56
CA ILE A 119 -14.89 -6.44 -3.90
C ILE A 119 -16.01 -5.87 -4.77
N GLY A 120 -15.67 -5.15 -5.85
CA GLY A 120 -16.65 -4.47 -6.68
C GLY A 120 -17.36 -3.32 -5.96
N LYS A 121 -16.67 -2.58 -5.08
CA LYS A 121 -17.21 -1.42 -4.34
C LYS A 121 -16.18 -0.30 -4.28
N ARG A 122 -16.67 0.94 -4.23
CA ARG A 122 -15.82 2.09 -3.90
C ARG A 122 -15.40 2.01 -2.43
N LEU A 123 -14.14 2.33 -2.16
CA LEU A 123 -13.60 2.38 -0.81
C LEU A 123 -13.19 3.80 -0.46
N LEU A 124 -13.55 4.25 0.74
CA LEU A 124 -13.04 5.49 1.31
C LEU A 124 -11.88 5.13 2.25
N LEU A 125 -10.68 5.56 1.92
CA LEU A 125 -9.51 5.43 2.77
C LEU A 125 -9.19 6.78 3.41
N LYS A 126 -9.12 6.81 4.74
CA LYS A 126 -8.67 7.98 5.50
C LYS A 126 -7.26 7.73 6.00
N LEU A 127 -6.33 8.58 5.58
CA LEU A 127 -4.93 8.59 6.00
C LEU A 127 -4.65 9.89 6.73
N ASP A 128 -4.65 9.84 8.06
CA ASP A 128 -4.52 11.02 8.93
C ASP A 128 -5.57 12.09 8.56
N SER A 129 -5.17 13.24 8.03
CA SER A 129 -6.07 14.32 7.57
C SER A 129 -6.57 14.15 6.13
N ASN A 130 -6.02 13.20 5.38
CA ASN A 130 -6.28 13.05 3.95
C ASN A 130 -7.33 11.96 3.71
N GLU A 131 -8.22 12.20 2.76
CA GLU A 131 -9.24 11.25 2.35
C GLU A 131 -9.04 10.88 0.88
N PHE A 132 -9.06 9.58 0.60
CA PHE A 132 -8.92 9.00 -0.73
C PHE A 132 -10.16 8.17 -1.06
N LEU A 133 -10.90 8.57 -2.08
CA LEU A 133 -11.97 7.78 -2.66
C LEU A 133 -11.40 6.92 -3.79
N LEU A 134 -11.36 5.62 -3.55
CA LEU A 134 -10.80 4.60 -4.41
C LEU A 134 -11.91 3.96 -5.23
N ASN A 135 -11.78 3.99 -6.56
CA ASN A 135 -12.85 3.58 -7.46
C ASN A 135 -12.34 2.54 -8.46
N PHE A 136 -12.48 1.28 -8.05
CA PHE A 136 -12.20 0.07 -8.84
C PHE A 136 -10.81 0.07 -9.47
N ASN A 137 -9.81 0.56 -8.75
CA ASN A 137 -8.42 0.60 -9.21
C ASN A 137 -8.16 1.44 -10.49
N ASN A 138 -9.16 2.19 -10.96
CA ASN A 138 -9.07 2.99 -12.18
C ASN A 138 -8.70 4.44 -11.89
N ASN A 139 -9.27 5.02 -10.83
CA ASN A 139 -8.96 6.36 -10.39
C ASN A 139 -9.03 6.50 -8.86
N ILE A 140 -8.30 7.49 -8.37
CA ILE A 140 -8.28 7.91 -6.97
C ILE A 140 -8.65 9.39 -6.96
N PHE A 141 -9.73 9.71 -6.23
CA PHE A 141 -10.01 11.10 -5.88
C PHE A 141 -9.46 11.34 -4.49
N SER A 142 -8.83 12.49 -4.28
CA SER A 142 -8.37 12.89 -2.95
C SER A 142 -8.84 14.30 -2.65
N ASN A 143 -9.06 14.60 -1.37
CA ASN A 143 -9.32 15.96 -0.89
C ASN A 143 -8.03 16.81 -0.81
N PHE A 144 -6.95 16.37 -1.46
CA PHE A 144 -5.65 17.02 -1.44
C PHE A 144 -5.70 18.31 -2.24
N ILE A 145 -5.74 19.46 -1.55
CA ILE A 145 -5.85 20.79 -2.19
C ILE A 145 -4.50 21.51 -2.34
N ASN A 146 -3.40 21.02 -1.78
CA ASN A 146 -2.13 21.77 -1.83
C ASN A 146 -1.02 21.10 -2.66
N ASN A 147 -0.85 21.68 -3.86
CA ASN A 147 0.35 21.99 -4.67
C ASN A 147 1.79 21.77 -4.15
N GLU A 148 2.11 20.79 -3.30
CA GLU A 148 3.51 20.44 -3.02
C GLU A 148 3.73 18.93 -3.03
N ILE A 149 3.96 18.42 -4.24
CA ILE A 149 4.63 17.15 -4.47
C ILE A 149 6.13 17.45 -4.47
N ILE A 150 6.83 17.13 -3.37
CA ILE A 150 8.31 17.09 -3.31
C ILE A 150 8.78 15.65 -3.20
#